data_AF-I0YSA5-F1
#
_entry.id   AF-I0YSA5-F1
#
_cell.length_a   1.000
_cell.length_b   1.000
_cell.length_c   1.000
_cell.angle_alpha   90.00
_cell.angle_beta   90.00
_cell.angle_gamma   90.00
#
_symmetry.space_group_name_H-M   'P 1'
#
loop_
_entity.id
_entity.type
_entity.pdbx_description
1 polymer ?
#
loop_
_entity_poly.entity_id
_entity_poly.type
_entity_poly.pdbx_seq_one_letter_code
_entity_poly.pdbx_strand_id
1 'polypeptide(L)'
;MSHAFAGPRSRQVLTCSAAKFELHVCTNKTCKKQGSKEVLTFAKDLALEDVRVESTGCLGGCGTGPNMVLQPGEVPLRHVSTPAKMTEVLRTLCGMTIPDATELRLAGNAEARGGDLRRAVELYTQGIGLRPPSGLHMLLSNRSGALLTLGDKSGALDDANAAAELAPLGFHTAYVRQVEAYAALGRYKEAGEALEAAARKDPSFAKTNEFKSLSKQLTDYIQRAAK
;
A
#
# COMPACT_ATOMS: atom_id res chain seq x y z
N MET A 1 67.36 -6.22 -2.73
CA MET A 1 66.65 -6.00 -4.00
C MET A 1 65.17 -6.29 -3.74
N SER A 2 64.19 -5.40 -3.95
CA SER A 2 64.24 -3.98 -4.35
C SER A 2 62.96 -3.26 -3.88
N HIS A 3 62.90 -1.92 -4.02
CA HIS A 3 61.69 -1.09 -3.87
C HIS A 3 60.62 -1.46 -4.95
N ALA A 4 59.37 -0.98 -5.02
CA ALA A 4 58.68 0.24 -4.54
C ALA A 4 57.12 0.04 -4.68
N PHE A 5 56.15 0.92 -4.36
CA PHE A 5 56.08 2.25 -3.72
C PHE A 5 54.66 2.54 -3.14
N ALA A 6 54.11 3.77 -3.30
CA ALA A 6 52.75 4.23 -2.96
C ALA A 6 51.62 3.60 -3.85
N GLY A 7 50.30 3.82 -3.66
CA GLY A 7 49.61 5.01 -3.16
C GLY A 7 48.07 4.87 -3.01
N PRO A 8 47.26 5.97 -3.07
CA PRO A 8 46.18 6.16 -2.09
C PRO A 8 44.71 5.99 -2.55
N ARG A 9 43.85 5.75 -1.53
CA ARG A 9 42.43 6.16 -1.38
C ARG A 9 41.46 6.01 -2.57
N SER A 10 40.46 5.14 -2.40
CA SER A 10 39.08 5.40 -2.85
C SER A 10 38.09 5.15 -1.72
N ARG A 11 36.91 5.79 -1.77
CA ARG A 11 35.93 5.77 -0.67
C ARG A 11 35.13 4.46 -0.68
N GLN A 12 35.21 3.66 0.39
CA GLN A 12 34.05 2.83 0.74
C GLN A 12 32.95 3.75 1.27
N VAL A 13 31.79 3.71 0.63
CA VAL A 13 30.61 4.49 1.01
C VAL A 13 29.95 3.79 2.19
N LEU A 14 30.08 4.37 3.39
CA LEU A 14 29.43 3.90 4.61
C LEU A 14 27.93 4.25 4.59
N THR A 15 27.14 3.44 3.89
CA THR A 15 25.67 3.45 3.97
C THR A 15 25.14 2.02 4.16
N CYS A 16 25.71 1.30 5.13
CA CYS A 16 25.16 0.03 5.59
C CYS A 16 24.29 0.28 6.83
N SER A 17 23.00 0.59 6.62
CA SER A 17 22.03 0.43 7.69
C SER A 17 21.74 -1.06 7.82
N ALA A 18 22.42 -1.72 8.77
CA ALA A 18 22.07 -3.07 9.16
C ALA A 18 20.78 -3.00 9.97
N ALA A 19 19.66 -3.41 9.35
CA ALA A 19 18.36 -3.45 10.02
C ALA A 19 18.48 -4.23 11.34
N LYS A 20 18.09 -3.61 12.45
CA LYS A 20 18.21 -4.19 13.80
C LYS A 20 17.29 -5.38 14.00
N PHE A 21 16.20 -5.46 13.24
CA PHE A 21 15.21 -6.52 13.33
C PHE A 21 14.80 -7.06 11.96
N GLU A 22 14.43 -8.34 11.91
CA GLU A 22 13.73 -8.96 10.79
C GLU A 22 12.31 -9.37 11.19
N LEU A 23 11.33 -8.98 10.38
CA LEU A 23 9.90 -9.24 10.55
C LEU A 23 9.42 -10.19 9.46
N HIS A 24 9.30 -11.47 9.81
CA HIS A 24 8.97 -12.55 8.88
C HIS A 24 7.47 -12.86 8.91
N VAL A 25 6.76 -12.60 7.80
CA VAL A 25 5.30 -12.77 7.69
C VAL A 25 4.96 -14.13 7.05
N CYS A 26 4.16 -14.95 7.72
CA CYS A 26 3.71 -16.25 7.19
C CYS A 26 2.80 -16.06 5.96
N THR A 27 3.25 -16.54 4.80
CA THR A 27 2.44 -16.49 3.55
C THR A 27 1.94 -17.86 3.11
N ASN A 28 1.85 -18.85 4.01
CA ASN A 28 1.23 -20.14 3.70
C ASN A 28 -0.28 -19.99 3.38
N LYS A 29 -0.86 -20.98 2.68
CA LYS A 29 -2.23 -21.02 2.12
C LYS A 29 -3.32 -20.54 3.08
N THR A 30 -3.25 -20.92 4.36
CA THR A 30 -4.23 -20.51 5.38
C THR A 30 -4.06 -19.04 5.78
N CYS A 31 -2.84 -18.58 6.03
CA CYS A 31 -2.56 -17.18 6.39
C CYS A 31 -2.88 -16.22 5.23
N LYS A 32 -2.63 -16.63 3.97
CA LYS A 32 -3.07 -15.89 2.77
C LYS A 32 -4.60 -15.69 2.71
N LYS A 33 -5.39 -16.67 3.15
CA LYS A 33 -6.86 -16.55 3.29
C LYS A 33 -7.30 -15.67 4.46
N GLN A 34 -6.41 -15.35 5.39
CA GLN A 34 -6.68 -14.61 6.64
C GLN A 34 -6.03 -13.21 6.64
N GLY A 35 -5.71 -12.66 5.47
CA GLY A 35 -5.19 -11.29 5.33
C GLY A 35 -3.67 -11.14 5.23
N SER A 36 -2.87 -12.21 5.30
CA SER A 36 -1.41 -12.06 5.40
C SER A 36 -0.71 -11.41 4.19
N LYS A 37 -1.37 -11.33 3.03
CA LYS A 37 -0.91 -10.52 1.89
C LYS A 37 -1.02 -9.01 2.18
N GLU A 38 -2.14 -8.55 2.74
CA GLU A 38 -2.35 -7.14 3.10
C GLU A 38 -1.36 -6.72 4.18
N VAL A 39 -1.17 -7.56 5.20
CA VAL A 39 -0.21 -7.35 6.30
C VAL A 39 1.24 -7.28 5.80
N LEU A 40 1.65 -8.20 4.91
CA LEU A 40 2.99 -8.18 4.31
C LEU A 40 3.24 -6.94 3.43
N THR A 41 2.25 -6.53 2.63
CA THR A 41 2.34 -5.30 1.82
C THR A 41 2.45 -4.08 2.73
N PHE A 42 1.52 -3.91 3.67
CA PHE A 42 1.53 -2.81 4.63
C PHE A 42 2.82 -2.72 5.44
N ALA A 43 3.38 -3.86 5.88
CA ALA A 43 4.65 -3.91 6.61
C ALA A 43 5.82 -3.37 5.78
N LYS A 44 5.85 -3.64 4.47
CA LYS A 44 6.85 -3.08 3.55
C LYS A 44 6.60 -1.59 3.28
N ASP A 45 5.35 -1.20 3.06
CA ASP A 45 4.95 0.18 2.80
C ASP A 45 5.17 1.11 4.01
N LEU A 46 5.22 0.54 5.23
CA LEU A 46 5.51 1.26 6.47
C LEU A 46 6.97 1.72 6.56
N ALA A 47 7.89 1.06 5.83
CA ALA A 47 9.29 1.46 5.64
C ALA A 47 10.05 1.83 6.93
N LEU A 48 9.86 1.06 8.01
CA LEU A 48 10.56 1.26 9.28
C LEU A 48 12.09 1.10 9.09
N GLU A 49 12.86 2.14 9.39
CA GLU A 49 14.30 2.23 9.08
C GLU A 49 15.14 1.10 9.70
N ASP A 50 14.69 0.56 10.84
CA ASP A 50 15.34 -0.52 11.60
C ASP A 50 14.80 -1.93 11.34
N VAL A 51 13.78 -2.10 10.48
CA VAL A 51 13.07 -3.39 10.31
C VAL A 51 13.06 -3.87 8.86
N ARG A 52 13.70 -5.02 8.64
CA ARG A 52 13.62 -5.75 7.36
C ARG A 52 12.35 -6.58 7.33
N VAL A 53 11.55 -6.50 6.26
CA VAL A 53 10.27 -7.22 6.17
C VAL A 53 10.32 -8.29 5.08
N GLU A 54 10.24 -9.56 5.51
CA GLU A 54 10.35 -10.72 4.64
C GLU A 54 9.11 -11.62 4.67
N SER A 55 8.94 -12.44 3.63
CA SER A 55 7.83 -13.37 3.49
C SER A 55 8.32 -14.80 3.69
N THR A 56 7.81 -15.46 4.74
CA THR A 56 8.23 -16.81 5.11
C THR A 56 7.16 -17.87 4.81
N GLY A 57 7.56 -19.13 4.99
CA GLY A 57 6.74 -20.34 4.85
C GLY A 57 5.74 -20.51 6.00
N CYS A 58 5.54 -21.75 6.45
CA CYS A 58 4.60 -22.05 7.54
C CYS A 58 5.30 -21.97 8.91
N LEU A 59 4.99 -20.94 9.71
CA LEU A 59 5.49 -20.78 11.10
C LEU A 59 4.77 -21.69 12.12
N GLY A 60 4.12 -22.77 11.70
CA GLY A 60 3.27 -23.59 12.56
C GLY A 60 2.03 -22.84 13.09
N GLY A 61 1.44 -23.34 14.18
CA GLY A 61 0.29 -22.70 14.84
C GLY A 61 -0.99 -22.68 14.00
N CYS A 62 -1.36 -23.80 13.39
CA CYS A 62 -2.59 -23.92 12.59
C CYS A 62 -3.85 -23.54 13.40
N GLY A 63 -4.75 -22.78 12.76
CA GLY A 63 -5.95 -22.20 13.38
C GLY A 63 -5.82 -20.73 13.81
N THR A 64 -4.60 -20.21 14.01
CA THR A 64 -4.36 -18.89 14.65
C THR A 64 -3.82 -17.78 13.73
N GLY A 65 -3.84 -17.99 12.42
CA GLY A 65 -3.18 -17.10 11.47
C GLY A 65 -3.87 -15.73 11.23
N PRO A 66 -3.17 -14.78 10.59
CA PRO A 66 -1.76 -14.83 10.20
C PRO A 66 -0.79 -14.82 11.38
N ASN A 67 0.31 -15.54 11.20
CA ASN A 67 1.43 -15.57 12.13
C ASN A 67 2.60 -14.79 11.56
N MET A 68 3.35 -14.11 12.42
CA MET A 68 4.60 -13.42 12.09
C MET A 68 5.63 -13.78 13.16
N VAL A 69 6.92 -13.61 12.88
CA VAL A 69 7.97 -13.71 13.89
C VAL A 69 8.93 -12.54 13.76
N LEU A 70 9.33 -11.98 14.91
CA LEU A 70 10.38 -10.96 14.97
C LEU A 70 11.70 -11.62 15.40
N GLN A 71 12.77 -11.31 14.69
CA GLN A 71 14.14 -11.69 15.04
C GLN A 71 15.00 -10.43 15.20
N PRO A 72 16.05 -10.43 16.05
CA PRO A 72 16.44 -11.50 16.97
C PRO A 72 15.42 -11.72 18.10
N GLY A 73 15.42 -12.93 18.68
CA GLY A 73 14.54 -13.30 19.81
C GLY A 73 13.34 -14.21 19.48
N GLU A 74 13.08 -14.48 18.20
CA GLU A 74 12.05 -15.41 17.68
C GLU A 74 10.64 -15.20 18.25
N VAL A 75 10.25 -13.97 18.57
CA VAL A 75 8.99 -13.65 19.25
C VAL A 75 7.79 -13.99 18.34
N PRO A 76 6.96 -14.98 18.67
CA PRO A 76 5.94 -15.50 17.75
C PRO A 76 4.62 -14.72 17.87
N LEU A 77 4.35 -13.86 16.89
CA LEU A 77 3.14 -13.06 16.81
C LEU A 77 2.04 -13.88 16.11
N ARG A 78 0.82 -13.89 16.67
CA ARG A 78 -0.32 -14.67 16.15
C ARG A 78 -1.56 -13.78 16.00
N HIS A 79 -2.53 -14.22 15.20
CA HIS A 79 -3.76 -13.48 14.89
C HIS A 79 -3.54 -12.07 14.31
N VAL A 80 -2.39 -11.82 13.67
CA VAL A 80 -2.07 -10.50 13.08
C VAL A 80 -2.70 -10.42 11.69
N SER A 81 -4.02 -10.31 11.64
CA SER A 81 -4.82 -10.40 10.40
C SER A 81 -5.00 -9.09 9.66
N THR A 82 -4.70 -7.95 10.29
CA THR A 82 -4.86 -6.62 9.72
C THR A 82 -3.64 -5.74 9.98
N PRO A 83 -3.38 -4.74 9.10
CA PRO A 83 -2.44 -3.66 9.33
C PRO A 83 -2.53 -3.00 10.72
N ALA A 84 -3.75 -2.75 11.21
CA ALA A 84 -3.98 -2.12 12.51
C ALA A 84 -3.59 -3.03 13.69
N LYS A 85 -3.83 -4.35 13.58
CA LYS A 85 -3.34 -5.29 14.60
C LYS A 85 -1.82 -5.42 14.57
N MET A 86 -1.21 -5.27 13.40
CA MET A 86 0.24 -5.26 13.26
C MET A 86 0.88 -4.06 13.96
N THR A 87 0.36 -2.84 13.74
CA THR A 87 0.88 -1.64 14.41
C THR A 87 0.67 -1.69 15.92
N GLU A 88 -0.49 -2.14 16.39
CA GLU A 88 -0.77 -2.38 17.81
C GLU A 88 0.28 -3.30 18.45
N VAL A 89 0.59 -4.44 17.82
CA VAL A 89 1.52 -5.44 18.33
C VAL A 89 2.98 -4.95 18.29
N LEU A 90 3.42 -4.32 17.19
CA LEU A 90 4.78 -3.77 17.08
C LEU A 90 5.01 -2.61 18.06
N ARG A 91 4.01 -1.74 18.27
CA ARG A 91 4.07 -0.68 19.29
C ARG A 91 4.19 -1.27 20.69
N THR A 92 3.39 -2.28 21.01
CA THR A 92 3.29 -2.87 22.36
C THR A 92 4.50 -3.73 22.73
N LEU A 93 4.98 -4.58 21.83
CA LEU A 93 6.05 -5.55 22.12
C LEU A 93 7.45 -5.05 21.75
N CYS A 94 7.56 -4.07 20.86
CA CYS A 94 8.84 -3.65 20.27
C CYS A 94 9.14 -2.16 20.49
N GLY A 95 8.23 -1.40 21.11
CA GLY A 95 8.37 0.04 21.32
C GLY A 95 8.39 0.86 20.02
N MET A 96 7.97 0.27 18.89
CA MET A 96 8.10 0.90 17.57
C MET A 96 7.11 2.06 17.41
N THR A 97 7.65 3.25 17.12
CA THR A 97 6.85 4.42 16.73
C THR A 97 6.30 4.24 15.32
N ILE A 98 5.00 4.46 15.17
CA ILE A 98 4.30 4.43 13.89
C ILE A 98 4.07 5.89 13.44
N PRO A 99 4.35 6.27 12.18
CA PRO A 99 4.12 7.65 11.74
C PRO A 99 2.63 8.05 11.85
N ASP A 100 2.35 9.24 12.38
CA ASP A 100 0.99 9.77 12.62
C ASP A 100 0.07 9.68 11.39
N ALA A 101 0.60 9.99 10.21
CA ALA A 101 -0.14 9.90 8.95
C ALA A 101 -0.54 8.45 8.57
N THR A 102 0.18 7.44 9.08
CA THR A 102 -0.21 6.04 8.98
C THR A 102 -1.23 5.65 10.06
N GLU A 103 -1.13 6.13 11.30
CA GLU A 103 -2.18 5.90 12.29
C GLU A 103 -3.52 6.53 11.85
N LEU A 104 -3.49 7.76 11.32
CA LEU A 104 -4.66 8.43 10.71
C LEU A 104 -5.22 7.66 9.50
N ARG A 105 -4.35 7.10 8.64
CA ARG A 105 -4.77 6.20 7.55
C ARG A 105 -5.40 4.92 8.08
N LEU A 106 -4.87 4.31 9.14
CA LEU A 106 -5.40 3.09 9.74
C LEU A 106 -6.75 3.34 10.42
N ALA A 107 -6.90 4.46 11.11
CA ALA A 107 -8.16 4.91 11.69
C ALA A 107 -9.20 5.17 10.58
N GLY A 108 -8.87 5.96 9.55
CA GLY A 108 -9.77 6.17 8.41
C GLY A 108 -10.18 4.87 7.71
N ASN A 109 -9.26 3.92 7.57
CA ASN A 109 -9.56 2.58 7.05
C ASN A 109 -10.50 1.78 7.97
N ALA A 110 -10.47 1.99 9.28
CA ALA A 110 -11.40 1.36 10.22
C ALA A 110 -12.80 1.95 10.09
N GLU A 111 -12.93 3.27 10.09
CA GLU A 111 -14.22 3.97 9.93
C GLU A 111 -14.87 3.64 8.58
N ALA A 112 -14.09 3.63 7.49
CA ALA A 112 -14.57 3.24 6.16
C ALA A 112 -15.09 1.78 6.09
N ARG A 113 -14.56 0.87 6.93
CA ARG A 113 -15.08 -0.50 7.07
C ARG A 113 -16.26 -0.60 8.03
N GLY A 114 -16.37 0.30 9.02
CA GLY A 114 -17.54 0.46 9.88
C GLY A 114 -18.73 1.12 9.18
N GLY A 115 -18.48 1.83 8.08
CA GLY A 115 -19.49 2.51 7.27
C GLY A 115 -19.52 4.03 7.44
N ASP A 116 -18.78 4.61 8.41
CA ASP A 116 -18.64 6.06 8.53
C ASP A 116 -17.58 6.59 7.55
N LEU A 117 -18.02 6.71 6.31
CA LEU A 117 -17.24 7.28 5.22
C LEU A 117 -16.92 8.77 5.44
N ARG A 118 -17.73 9.51 6.22
CA ARG A 118 -17.46 10.93 6.50
C ARG A 118 -16.29 11.05 7.47
N ARG A 119 -16.32 10.29 8.57
CA ARG A 119 -15.22 10.22 9.53
C ARG A 119 -13.94 9.67 8.90
N ALA A 120 -14.06 8.71 7.97
CA ALA A 120 -12.93 8.27 7.16
C ALA A 120 -12.30 9.41 6.34
N VAL A 121 -13.12 10.19 5.60
CA VAL A 121 -12.65 11.36 4.82
C VAL A 121 -11.98 12.41 5.71
N GLU A 122 -12.51 12.68 6.91
CA GLU A 122 -11.87 13.58 7.88
C GLU A 122 -10.47 13.10 8.29
N LEU A 123 -10.34 11.81 8.65
CA LEU A 123 -9.08 11.21 9.10
C LEU A 123 -8.03 11.14 7.99
N TYR A 124 -8.44 10.78 6.76
CA TYR A 124 -7.54 10.85 5.61
C TYR A 124 -7.12 12.29 5.31
N THR A 125 -8.02 13.26 5.43
CA THR A 125 -7.72 14.69 5.22
C THR A 125 -6.70 15.22 6.23
N GLN A 126 -6.81 14.83 7.50
CA GLN A 126 -5.80 15.11 8.52
C GLN A 126 -4.45 14.48 8.15
N GLY A 127 -4.43 13.21 7.74
CA GLY A 127 -3.21 12.51 7.32
C GLY A 127 -2.54 13.14 6.08
N ILE A 128 -3.31 13.65 5.13
CA ILE A 128 -2.83 14.41 3.97
C ILE A 128 -2.24 15.77 4.42
N GLY A 129 -2.88 16.43 5.38
CA GLY A 129 -2.43 17.69 5.97
C GLY A 129 -1.03 17.60 6.61
N LEU A 130 -0.65 16.44 7.15
CA LEU A 130 0.69 16.18 7.68
C LEU A 130 1.80 16.09 6.60
N ARG A 131 1.44 16.01 5.31
CA ARG A 131 2.37 15.89 4.17
C ARG A 131 3.49 14.85 4.39
N PRO A 132 3.14 13.58 4.69
CA PRO A 132 4.14 12.57 5.01
C PRO A 132 5.09 12.30 3.82
N PRO A 133 6.38 12.04 4.06
CA PRO A 133 7.37 11.80 3.01
C PRO A 133 7.12 10.49 2.23
N SER A 134 6.30 9.58 2.78
CA SER A 134 5.88 8.33 2.16
C SER A 134 4.37 8.11 2.36
N GLY A 135 3.77 7.22 1.55
CA GLY A 135 2.38 6.78 1.72
C GLY A 135 1.28 7.80 1.42
N LEU A 136 1.59 9.03 1.00
CA LEU A 136 0.61 10.05 0.62
C LEU A 136 -0.36 9.56 -0.49
N HIS A 137 0.13 8.80 -1.47
CA HIS A 137 -0.71 8.17 -2.51
C HIS A 137 -1.74 7.18 -1.93
N MET A 138 -1.48 6.54 -0.78
CA MET A 138 -2.44 5.65 -0.13
C MET A 138 -3.55 6.44 0.55
N LEU A 139 -3.21 7.55 1.23
CA LEU A 139 -4.19 8.44 1.85
C LEU A 139 -5.14 9.05 0.79
N LEU A 140 -4.59 9.55 -0.31
CA LEU A 140 -5.36 10.10 -1.43
C LEU A 140 -6.24 9.02 -2.09
N SER A 141 -5.70 7.83 -2.39
CA SER A 141 -6.45 6.71 -2.99
C SER A 141 -7.60 6.21 -2.09
N ASN A 142 -7.40 6.25 -0.77
CA ASN A 142 -8.43 5.84 0.19
C ASN A 142 -9.50 6.94 0.38
N ARG A 143 -9.11 8.22 0.40
CA ARG A 143 -10.06 9.35 0.43
C ARG A 143 -10.87 9.45 -0.84
N SER A 144 -10.25 9.27 -2.02
CA SER A 144 -10.94 9.15 -3.30
C SER A 144 -12.05 8.09 -3.28
N GLY A 145 -11.74 6.87 -2.83
CA GLY A 145 -12.75 5.80 -2.73
C GLY A 145 -13.92 6.12 -1.80
N ALA A 146 -13.66 6.79 -0.67
CA ALA A 146 -14.69 7.23 0.25
C ALA A 146 -15.54 8.37 -0.33
N LEU A 147 -14.91 9.35 -1.00
CA LEU A 147 -15.59 10.46 -1.70
C LEU A 147 -16.49 9.96 -2.84
N LEU A 148 -16.06 8.99 -3.65
CA LEU A 148 -16.92 8.34 -4.67
C LEU A 148 -18.18 7.74 -4.05
N THR A 149 -18.04 7.07 -2.90
CA THR A 149 -19.15 6.38 -2.23
C THR A 149 -20.08 7.37 -1.50
N LEU A 150 -19.57 8.54 -1.10
CA LEU A 150 -20.35 9.68 -0.63
C LEU A 150 -20.99 10.51 -1.77
N GLY A 151 -20.63 10.24 -3.03
CA GLY A 151 -21.15 10.94 -4.21
C GLY A 151 -20.35 12.17 -4.66
N ASP A 152 -19.29 12.56 -3.96
CA ASP A 152 -18.35 13.59 -4.45
C ASP A 152 -17.39 12.98 -5.47
N LYS A 153 -17.87 12.96 -6.72
CA LYS A 153 -17.13 12.46 -7.87
C LYS A 153 -16.00 13.39 -8.33
N SER A 154 -16.03 14.67 -7.94
CA SER A 154 -15.01 15.64 -8.36
C SER A 154 -13.80 15.57 -7.45
N GLY A 155 -14.00 15.76 -6.14
CA GLY A 155 -12.92 15.63 -5.16
C GLY A 155 -12.28 14.23 -5.17
N ALA A 156 -13.07 13.20 -5.48
CA ALA A 156 -12.54 11.87 -5.71
C ALA A 156 -11.64 11.73 -6.95
N LEU A 157 -11.94 12.43 -8.06
CA LEU A 157 -11.09 12.44 -9.24
C LEU A 157 -9.81 13.22 -8.99
N ASP A 158 -9.89 14.35 -8.29
CA ASP A 158 -8.73 15.18 -7.92
C ASP A 158 -7.76 14.38 -7.04
N ASP A 159 -8.27 13.71 -5.99
CA ASP A 159 -7.50 12.78 -5.16
C ASP A 159 -6.92 11.61 -5.97
N ALA A 160 -7.69 11.03 -6.91
CA ALA A 160 -7.24 9.89 -7.69
C ALA A 160 -6.13 10.26 -8.69
N ASN A 161 -6.21 11.43 -9.31
CA ASN A 161 -5.15 11.96 -10.17
C ASN A 161 -3.85 12.16 -9.37
N ALA A 162 -3.92 12.86 -8.24
CA ALA A 162 -2.77 13.07 -7.36
C ALA A 162 -2.21 11.74 -6.81
N ALA A 163 -3.06 10.77 -6.49
CA ALA A 163 -2.63 9.42 -6.10
C ALA A 163 -1.91 8.68 -7.25
N ALA A 164 -2.39 8.80 -8.49
CA ALA A 164 -1.83 8.12 -9.67
C ALA A 164 -0.49 8.73 -10.14
N GLU A 165 -0.30 10.04 -9.95
CA GLU A 165 0.98 10.71 -10.12
C GLU A 165 2.00 10.19 -9.11
N LEU A 166 1.66 10.24 -7.81
CA LEU A 166 2.49 9.83 -6.67
C LEU A 166 2.62 8.30 -6.47
N ALA A 167 1.94 7.49 -7.28
CA ALA A 167 1.94 6.04 -7.16
C ALA A 167 3.28 5.41 -7.59
N PRO A 168 3.93 4.61 -6.73
CA PRO A 168 5.05 3.77 -7.13
C PRO A 168 4.58 2.64 -8.06
N LEU A 169 5.52 2.02 -8.78
CA LEU A 169 5.26 0.82 -9.57
C LEU A 169 4.69 -0.29 -8.67
N GLY A 170 3.71 -1.04 -9.17
CA GLY A 170 2.94 -2.02 -8.40
C GLY A 170 1.76 -1.48 -7.59
N PHE A 171 1.66 -0.17 -7.31
CA PHE A 171 0.50 0.40 -6.60
C PHE A 171 -0.68 0.68 -7.54
N HIS A 172 -1.22 -0.39 -8.15
CA HIS A 172 -2.25 -0.28 -9.19
C HIS A 172 -3.57 0.32 -8.69
N THR A 173 -3.83 0.29 -7.38
CA THR A 173 -5.03 0.84 -6.74
C THR A 173 -5.26 2.33 -7.08
N ALA A 174 -4.21 3.13 -7.23
CA ALA A 174 -4.37 4.54 -7.62
C ALA A 174 -4.96 4.70 -9.04
N TYR A 175 -4.47 3.90 -9.99
CA TYR A 175 -5.01 3.90 -11.36
C TYR A 175 -6.44 3.35 -11.41
N VAL A 176 -6.76 2.36 -10.56
CA VAL A 176 -8.14 1.88 -10.39
C VAL A 176 -9.05 3.01 -9.93
N ARG A 177 -8.68 3.78 -8.88
CA ARG A 177 -9.45 4.95 -8.43
C ARG A 177 -9.64 6.00 -9.51
N GLN A 178 -8.62 6.26 -10.31
CA GLN A 178 -8.66 7.25 -11.40
C GLN A 178 -9.69 6.83 -12.46
N VAL A 179 -9.69 5.55 -12.85
CA VAL A 179 -10.66 4.97 -13.80
C VAL A 179 -12.07 4.95 -13.22
N GLU A 180 -12.24 4.55 -11.95
CA GLU A 180 -13.53 4.58 -11.25
C GLU A 180 -14.11 5.99 -11.18
N ALA A 181 -13.30 7.01 -10.89
CA ALA A 181 -13.75 8.39 -10.78
C ALA A 181 -14.15 9.00 -12.14
N TYR A 182 -13.35 8.78 -13.20
CA TYR A 182 -13.75 9.16 -14.56
C TYR A 182 -15.05 8.45 -14.98
N ALA A 183 -15.18 7.14 -14.73
CA ALA A 183 -16.40 6.40 -15.05
C ALA A 183 -17.62 6.89 -14.26
N ALA A 184 -17.46 7.23 -12.97
CA ALA A 184 -18.53 7.79 -12.15
C ALA A 184 -19.04 9.16 -12.67
N LEU A 185 -18.15 9.95 -13.28
CA LEU A 185 -18.48 11.21 -13.97
C LEU A 185 -19.05 11.01 -15.39
N GLY A 186 -19.18 9.76 -15.88
CA GLY A 186 -19.58 9.46 -17.27
C GLY A 186 -18.48 9.70 -18.31
N ARG A 187 -17.25 10.01 -17.87
CA ARG A 187 -16.09 10.36 -18.70
C ARG A 187 -15.36 9.11 -19.18
N TYR A 188 -16.10 8.22 -19.85
CA TYR A 188 -15.63 6.86 -20.18
C TYR A 188 -14.44 6.83 -21.16
N LYS A 189 -14.28 7.86 -22.00
CA LYS A 189 -13.13 7.99 -22.91
C LYS A 189 -11.85 8.27 -22.14
N GLU A 190 -11.88 9.28 -21.25
CA GLU A 190 -10.74 9.61 -20.38
C GLU A 190 -10.43 8.48 -19.40
N ALA A 191 -11.44 7.76 -18.92
CA ALA A 191 -11.24 6.54 -18.12
C ALA A 191 -10.43 5.47 -18.89
N GLY A 192 -10.72 5.28 -20.19
CA GLY A 192 -9.97 4.36 -21.05
C GLY A 192 -8.55 4.85 -21.32
N GLU A 193 -8.39 6.14 -21.60
CA GLU A 193 -7.08 6.76 -21.83
C GLU A 193 -6.18 6.70 -20.58
N ALA A 194 -6.75 6.88 -19.39
CA ALA A 194 -6.07 6.71 -18.10
C ALA A 194 -5.70 5.25 -17.82
N LEU A 195 -6.60 4.29 -18.08
CA LEU A 195 -6.32 2.86 -17.92
C LEU A 195 -5.15 2.41 -18.82
N GLU A 196 -5.14 2.85 -20.07
CA GLU A 196 -4.06 2.57 -21.02
C GLU A 196 -2.76 3.32 -20.68
N ALA A 197 -2.84 4.54 -20.13
CA ALA A 197 -1.68 5.26 -19.63
C ALA A 197 -1.04 4.54 -18.42
N ALA A 198 -1.86 4.01 -17.51
CA ALA A 198 -1.42 3.21 -16.38
C ALA A 198 -0.72 1.91 -16.83
N ALA A 199 -1.24 1.22 -17.85
CA ALA A 199 -0.59 0.05 -18.45
C ALA A 199 0.73 0.37 -19.15
N ARG A 200 0.91 1.58 -19.70
CA ARG A 200 2.20 2.04 -20.23
C ARG A 200 3.20 2.41 -19.12
N LYS A 201 2.74 3.03 -18.03
CA LYS A 201 3.57 3.38 -16.85
C LYS A 201 4.00 2.12 -16.08
N ASP A 202 3.13 1.11 -15.99
CA ASP A 202 3.41 -0.19 -15.37
C ASP A 202 2.86 -1.35 -16.23
N PRO A 203 3.69 -1.96 -17.11
CA PRO A 203 3.31 -3.11 -17.93
C PRO A 203 2.98 -4.40 -17.17
N SER A 204 3.11 -4.44 -15.84
CA SER A 204 2.57 -5.53 -15.03
C SER A 204 1.06 -5.38 -14.80
N PHE A 205 0.54 -4.14 -14.76
CA PHE A 205 -0.88 -3.87 -14.51
C PHE A 205 -1.76 -4.48 -15.59
N ALA A 206 -1.38 -4.38 -16.88
CA ALA A 206 -2.09 -4.97 -18.02
C ALA A 206 -2.32 -6.49 -17.90
N LYS A 207 -1.51 -7.19 -17.09
CA LYS A 207 -1.58 -8.65 -16.90
C LYS A 207 -2.52 -9.06 -15.76
N THR A 208 -2.92 -8.12 -14.91
CA THR A 208 -3.84 -8.33 -13.77
C THR A 208 -5.26 -8.71 -14.23
N ASN A 209 -6.13 -9.13 -13.32
CA ASN A 209 -7.54 -9.40 -13.64
C ASN A 209 -8.39 -8.13 -13.49
N GLU A 210 -7.95 -7.26 -12.60
CA GLU A 210 -8.44 -5.93 -12.28
C GLU A 210 -8.42 -5.04 -13.53
N PHE A 211 -7.29 -4.95 -14.24
CA PHE A 211 -7.17 -4.24 -15.52
C PHE A 211 -8.15 -4.78 -16.58
N LYS A 212 -8.23 -6.11 -16.74
CA LYS A 212 -9.10 -6.76 -17.74
C LYS A 212 -10.59 -6.52 -17.43
N SER A 213 -10.95 -6.49 -16.15
CA SER A 213 -12.30 -6.19 -15.69
C SER A 213 -12.68 -4.74 -16.03
N LEU A 214 -11.83 -3.77 -15.69
CA LEU A 214 -12.04 -2.35 -16.03
C LEU A 214 -12.10 -2.11 -17.54
N SER A 215 -11.16 -2.67 -18.31
CA SER A 215 -11.11 -2.57 -19.77
C SER A 215 -12.42 -3.07 -20.41
N LYS A 216 -12.95 -4.21 -19.94
CA LYS A 216 -14.26 -4.70 -20.38
C LYS A 216 -15.40 -3.77 -19.96
N GLN A 217 -15.46 -3.34 -18.70
CA GLN A 217 -16.53 -2.46 -18.21
C GLN A 217 -16.61 -1.16 -18.99
N LEU A 218 -15.46 -0.50 -19.25
CA LEU A 218 -15.39 0.70 -20.07
C LEU A 218 -15.85 0.46 -21.51
N THR A 219 -15.47 -0.69 -22.11
CA THR A 219 -15.99 -1.10 -23.43
C THR A 219 -17.51 -1.23 -23.42
N ASP A 220 -18.08 -1.90 -22.41
CA ASP A 220 -19.52 -2.07 -22.24
C ASP A 220 -20.25 -0.72 -22.02
N TYR A 221 -19.63 0.25 -21.31
CA TYR A 221 -20.19 1.59 -21.13
C TYR A 221 -20.17 2.42 -22.42
N ILE A 222 -19.03 2.44 -23.14
CA ILE A 222 -18.89 3.20 -24.40
C ILE A 222 -19.87 2.67 -25.45
N GLN A 223 -20.06 1.35 -25.56
CA GLN A 223 -21.04 0.74 -26.47
C GLN A 223 -22.51 1.02 -26.12
N ARG A 224 -22.81 1.38 -24.86
CA ARG A 224 -24.15 1.79 -24.41
C ARG A 224 -24.39 3.28 -24.62
N ALA A 225 -23.36 4.12 -24.43
CA ALA A 225 -23.44 5.57 -24.64
C ALA A 225 -23.49 5.99 -26.12
N ALA A 226 -23.21 5.05 -27.04
CA ALA A 226 -23.29 5.24 -28.49
C ALA A 226 -24.61 4.73 -29.11
N LYS A 227 -25.69 4.62 -28.33
CA LYS A 227 -27.03 4.15 -28.73
C LYS A 227 -28.11 5.08 -28.20
#